data_AF-A0A3L6NFF5-F1
#
_entry.id   AF-A0A3L6NFF5-F1
#
_cell.length_a   1.000
_cell.length_b   1.000
_cell.length_c   1.000
_cell.angle_alpha   90.00
_cell.angle_beta   90.00
_cell.angle_gamma   90.00
#
_symmetry.space_group_name_H-M   'P 1'
#
loop_
_entity.id
_entity.type
_entity.pdbx_description
1 polymer ?
#
loop_
_entity_poly.entity_id
_entity_poly.type
_entity_poly.pdbx_seq_one_letter_code
_entity_poly.pdbx_strand_id
1 'polypeptide(L)'
;MSWTIDPPKDDRERQDLENAVVEAANANILMFCSARDKGAHNTPTYPSKATGKIFTIGDANSSGASVDYVGDASELSYTFPGDKVEVDSGPTRRTQSEVMDGSSVATALAAGLTALILYCIQVRIFLAKDSEKQKAREAYKKLKQHEGTVKAFDAVETKKESNHKFLKVWEVFGKSVEQKDQKPQGEWLQLVADVGTRLCVKIY
;
A
#
# COMPACT_ATOMS: atom_id res chain seq x y z
N MET A 1 -3.13 7.19 6.94
CA MET A 1 -4.17 7.67 7.87
C MET A 1 -5.02 6.47 8.25
N SER A 2 -4.78 5.85 9.40
CA SER A 2 -5.48 4.64 9.85
C SER A 2 -6.88 4.95 10.41
N TRP A 3 -7.54 5.97 9.88
CA TRP A 3 -8.81 6.50 10.35
C TRP A 3 -9.66 6.96 9.19
N THR A 4 -10.96 7.00 9.45
CA THR A 4 -12.01 7.44 8.53
C THR A 4 -13.08 8.14 9.34
N ILE A 5 -13.56 9.28 8.86
CA ILE A 5 -14.60 10.06 9.54
C ILE A 5 -15.75 10.40 8.61
N ASP A 6 -16.90 10.62 9.21
CA ASP A 6 -18.04 11.21 8.52
C ASP A 6 -17.73 12.68 8.17
N PRO A 7 -18.39 13.24 7.14
CA PRO A 7 -18.23 14.64 6.80
C PRO A 7 -18.37 15.55 8.03
N PRO A 8 -17.38 16.43 8.30
CA PRO A 8 -17.52 17.44 9.34
C PRO A 8 -18.80 18.25 9.13
N LYS A 9 -19.51 18.51 10.23
CA LYS A 9 -20.78 19.26 10.20
C LYS A 9 -20.55 20.74 9.95
N ASP A 10 -19.45 21.29 10.47
CA ASP A 10 -19.05 22.67 10.21
C ASP A 10 -18.40 22.77 8.82
N ASP A 11 -18.88 23.71 8.02
CA ASP A 11 -18.41 23.87 6.63
C ASP A 11 -16.97 24.37 6.55
N ARG A 12 -16.50 25.17 7.52
CA ARG A 12 -15.11 25.66 7.55
C ARG A 12 -14.16 24.54 7.91
N GLU A 13 -14.45 23.76 8.95
CA GLU A 13 -13.67 22.57 9.30
C GLU A 13 -13.59 21.57 8.14
N ARG A 14 -14.71 21.37 7.43
CA ARG A 14 -14.73 20.50 6.25
C ARG A 14 -13.84 21.03 5.14
N GLN A 15 -13.91 22.34 4.86
CA GLN A 15 -13.10 22.96 3.81
C GLN A 15 -11.61 22.94 4.16
N ASP A 16 -11.25 23.18 5.42
CA ASP A 16 -9.86 23.14 5.87
C ASP A 16 -9.27 21.73 5.73
N LEU A 17 -10.04 20.70 6.10
CA LEU A 17 -9.65 19.30 5.91
C LEU A 17 -9.48 18.96 4.42
N GLU A 18 -10.44 19.35 3.57
CA GLU A 18 -10.36 19.13 2.13
C GLU A 18 -9.12 19.79 1.53
N ASN A 19 -8.89 21.06 1.86
CA ASN A 19 -7.76 21.82 1.37
C ASN A 19 -6.43 21.17 1.76
N ALA A 20 -6.27 20.74 3.01
CA ALA A 20 -5.05 20.10 3.49
C ALA A 20 -4.77 18.77 2.75
N VAL A 21 -5.80 17.96 2.51
CA VAL A 21 -5.66 16.70 1.77
C VAL A 21 -5.34 16.97 0.29
N VAL A 22 -5.99 17.95 -0.33
CA VAL A 22 -5.72 18.35 -1.72
C VAL A 22 -4.32 18.93 -1.88
N GLU A 23 -3.84 19.73 -0.93
CA GLU A 23 -2.48 20.28 -0.92
C GLU A 23 -1.45 19.15 -0.88
N ALA A 24 -1.63 18.18 0.03
CA ALA A 24 -0.75 17.00 0.11
C ALA A 24 -0.74 16.19 -1.20
N ALA A 25 -1.91 15.99 -1.82
CA ALA A 25 -2.02 15.33 -3.12
C ALA A 25 -1.27 16.10 -4.23
N ASN A 26 -1.37 17.43 -4.25
CA ASN A 26 -0.68 18.28 -5.23
C ASN A 26 0.84 18.28 -5.02
N ALA A 27 1.29 18.11 -3.79
CA ALA A 27 2.70 17.92 -3.44
C ALA A 27 3.24 16.51 -3.80
N ASN A 28 2.41 15.63 -4.39
CA ASN A 28 2.73 14.22 -4.66
C ASN A 28 3.12 13.45 -3.39
N ILE A 29 2.47 13.74 -2.26
CA ILE A 29 2.57 12.89 -1.08
C ILE A 29 1.65 11.69 -1.29
N LEU A 30 2.19 10.48 -1.17
CA LEU A 30 1.40 9.26 -1.23
C LEU A 30 0.55 9.14 0.03
N MET A 31 -0.76 9.08 -0.14
CA MET A 31 -1.72 9.03 0.96
C MET A 31 -2.54 7.74 0.91
N PHE A 32 -2.71 7.15 2.08
CA PHE A 32 -3.52 5.95 2.31
C PHE A 32 -4.50 6.25 3.42
N CYS A 33 -5.75 5.82 3.27
CA CYS A 33 -6.74 5.86 4.34
C CYS A 33 -7.52 4.56 4.45
N SER A 34 -8.05 4.28 5.65
CA SER A 34 -8.90 3.12 5.89
C SER A 34 -10.25 3.24 5.20
N ALA A 35 -10.85 2.11 4.88
CA ALA A 35 -12.29 2.03 4.70
C ALA A 35 -13.01 2.28 6.04
N ARG A 36 -14.33 2.48 5.97
CA ARG A 36 -15.14 2.89 7.14
C ARG A 36 -15.43 1.75 8.13
N ASP A 37 -15.36 0.51 7.67
CA ASP A 37 -15.69 -0.69 8.45
C ASP A 37 -17.11 -0.67 9.06
N LYS A 38 -18.10 -0.17 8.31
CA LYS A 38 -19.51 -0.04 8.75
C LYS A 38 -20.53 -0.70 7.81
N GLY A 39 -20.09 -1.69 7.03
CA GLY A 39 -20.93 -2.40 6.05
C GLY A 39 -21.34 -1.50 4.87
N ALA A 40 -22.46 -1.84 4.21
CA ALA A 40 -22.93 -1.25 2.94
C ALA A 40 -23.41 0.22 3.02
N HIS A 41 -22.89 1.02 3.94
CA HIS A 41 -23.27 2.42 4.10
C HIS A 41 -22.48 3.31 3.13
N ASN A 42 -23.12 3.73 2.04
CA ASN A 42 -22.48 4.41 0.91
C ASN A 42 -22.32 5.93 1.07
N THR A 43 -22.12 6.42 2.30
CA THR A 43 -21.89 7.86 2.47
C THR A 43 -20.41 8.15 2.27
N PRO A 44 -20.05 9.10 1.39
CA PRO A 44 -18.67 9.52 1.22
C PRO A 44 -18.05 9.96 2.55
N THR A 45 -16.86 9.44 2.85
CA THR A 45 -16.14 9.71 4.10
C THR A 45 -14.83 10.43 3.82
N TYR A 46 -14.26 11.04 4.86
CA TYR A 46 -12.96 11.68 4.78
C TYR A 46 -11.88 10.78 5.39
N PRO A 47 -10.64 10.82 4.85
CA PRO A 47 -10.15 11.78 3.84
C PRO A 47 -10.41 11.39 2.37
N SER A 48 -10.93 10.19 2.09
CA SER A 48 -11.06 9.65 0.72
C SER A 48 -11.87 10.53 -0.23
N LYS A 49 -12.93 11.17 0.26
CA LYS A 49 -13.76 12.07 -0.56
C LYS A 49 -13.03 13.32 -1.06
N ALA A 50 -12.02 13.81 -0.33
CA ALA A 50 -11.38 15.09 -0.63
C ALA A 50 -10.61 15.09 -1.97
N THR A 51 -10.13 13.92 -2.42
CA THR A 51 -9.35 13.80 -3.66
C THR A 51 -9.35 12.37 -4.17
N GLY A 52 -9.30 12.17 -5.49
CA GLY A 52 -9.08 10.84 -6.09
C GLY A 52 -7.63 10.34 -6.01
N LYS A 53 -6.70 11.13 -5.44
CA LYS A 53 -5.27 10.79 -5.31
C LYS A 53 -4.91 10.24 -3.93
N ILE A 54 -5.81 9.43 -3.36
CA ILE A 54 -5.66 8.76 -2.08
C ILE A 54 -6.12 7.31 -2.22
N PHE A 55 -5.37 6.40 -1.62
CA PHE A 55 -5.74 4.99 -1.63
C PHE A 55 -6.66 4.69 -0.45
N THR A 56 -7.92 4.36 -0.74
CA THR A 56 -8.85 3.81 0.26
C THR A 56 -8.61 2.31 0.38
N ILE A 57 -8.12 1.88 1.54
CA ILE A 57 -7.71 0.49 1.78
C ILE A 57 -8.77 -0.21 2.61
N GLY A 58 -9.31 -1.30 2.07
CA GLY A 58 -10.17 -2.21 2.81
C GLY A 58 -9.42 -3.39 3.39
N ASP A 59 -10.04 -4.02 4.38
CA ASP A 59 -9.62 -5.27 4.98
C ASP A 59 -9.98 -6.49 4.11
N ALA A 60 -9.04 -7.44 4.05
CA ALA A 60 -9.23 -8.78 3.52
C ALA A 60 -8.77 -9.84 4.53
N ASN A 61 -9.45 -10.97 4.51
CA ASN A 61 -9.10 -12.13 5.32
C ASN A 61 -7.90 -12.92 4.75
N SER A 62 -7.49 -13.97 5.46
CA SER A 62 -6.37 -14.83 5.07
C SER A 62 -6.53 -15.51 3.70
N SER A 63 -7.77 -15.65 3.19
CA SER A 63 -8.01 -16.15 1.84
C SER A 63 -7.81 -15.07 0.76
N GLY A 64 -7.66 -13.81 1.17
CA GLY A 64 -7.58 -12.63 0.30
C GLY A 64 -8.94 -12.12 -0.17
N ALA A 65 -10.04 -12.64 0.38
CA ALA A 65 -11.38 -12.12 0.15
C ALA A 65 -11.60 -10.88 1.04
N SER A 66 -12.22 -9.83 0.48
CA SER A 66 -12.65 -8.67 1.27
C SER A 66 -13.64 -9.10 2.34
N VAL A 67 -13.53 -8.54 3.54
CA VAL A 67 -14.47 -8.82 4.64
C VAL A 67 -15.72 -7.96 4.52
N ASP A 68 -16.89 -8.51 4.85
CA ASP A 68 -18.19 -7.89 4.53
C ASP A 68 -18.40 -6.49 5.13
N TYR A 69 -17.71 -6.17 6.22
CA TYR A 69 -17.89 -4.90 6.93
C TYR A 69 -17.14 -3.72 6.30
N VAL A 70 -16.22 -3.94 5.35
CA VAL A 70 -15.44 -2.82 4.75
C VAL A 70 -16.31 -1.86 3.92
N GLY A 71 -17.47 -2.34 3.47
CA GLY A 71 -18.42 -1.59 2.65
C GLY A 71 -18.34 -1.95 1.16
N ASP A 72 -18.69 -0.99 0.30
CA ASP A 72 -18.72 -1.21 -1.15
C ASP A 72 -17.30 -1.37 -1.72
N ALA A 73 -17.01 -2.55 -2.27
CA ALA A 73 -15.71 -2.87 -2.87
C ALA A 73 -15.35 -1.99 -4.07
N SER A 74 -16.33 -1.36 -4.73
CA SER A 74 -16.10 -0.43 -5.84
C SER A 74 -15.46 0.89 -5.40
N GLU A 75 -15.69 1.29 -4.14
CA GLU A 75 -15.14 2.51 -3.52
C GLU A 75 -13.72 2.29 -2.95
N LEU A 76 -13.27 1.04 -2.87
CA LEU A 76 -11.94 0.68 -2.40
C LEU A 76 -10.92 0.77 -3.53
N SER A 77 -9.73 1.28 -3.23
CA SER A 77 -8.61 1.21 -4.16
C SER A 77 -8.04 -0.21 -4.20
N TYR A 78 -7.73 -0.77 -3.02
CA TYR A 78 -7.13 -2.09 -2.84
C TYR A 78 -7.58 -2.70 -1.50
N THR A 79 -7.36 -4.00 -1.33
CA THR A 79 -7.52 -4.67 -0.04
C THR A 79 -6.22 -5.33 0.41
N PHE A 80 -6.00 -5.32 1.72
CA PHE A 80 -4.81 -5.86 2.37
C PHE A 80 -5.22 -6.70 3.58
N PRO A 81 -4.35 -7.59 4.07
CA PRO A 81 -4.61 -8.33 5.29
C PRO A 81 -4.92 -7.36 6.45
N GLY A 82 -6.07 -7.53 7.08
CA GLY A 82 -6.46 -6.78 8.27
C GLY A 82 -7.22 -7.65 9.27
N ASP A 83 -7.85 -8.75 8.84
CA ASP A 83 -8.51 -9.74 9.69
C ASP A 83 -7.47 -10.64 10.39
N LYS A 84 -7.53 -10.62 11.72
CA LYS A 84 -6.78 -11.42 12.67
C LYS A 84 -5.28 -11.30 12.50
N VAL A 85 -4.81 -10.06 12.36
CA VAL A 85 -3.38 -9.78 12.23
C VAL A 85 -2.74 -9.80 13.61
N GLU A 86 -1.77 -10.69 13.80
CA GLU A 86 -0.94 -10.71 15.00
C GLU A 86 0.03 -9.53 14.98
N VAL A 87 -0.05 -8.69 16.01
CA VAL A 87 0.86 -7.57 16.23
C VAL A 87 1.77 -7.92 17.40
N ASP A 88 3.06 -8.05 17.10
CA ASP A 88 4.08 -8.25 18.12
C ASP A 88 4.18 -6.97 18.99
N SER A 89 4.09 -7.15 20.31
CA SER A 89 4.24 -6.08 21.30
C SER A 89 5.68 -5.55 21.40
N GLY A 90 6.61 -6.17 20.67
CA GLY A 90 8.02 -5.82 20.61
C GLY A 90 8.84 -6.47 21.73
N PRO A 91 10.17 -6.50 21.60
CA PRO A 91 11.05 -7.30 22.48
C PRO A 91 11.04 -6.86 23.94
N THR A 92 10.56 -5.65 24.24
CA THR A 92 10.52 -5.07 25.59
C THR A 92 9.21 -5.33 26.34
N ARG A 93 8.14 -5.76 25.65
CA ARG A 93 6.86 -6.09 26.29
C ARG A 93 6.70 -7.60 26.34
N ARG A 94 6.72 -8.17 27.55
CA ARG A 94 6.42 -9.59 27.81
C ARG A 94 4.92 -9.93 27.66
N THR A 95 4.14 -9.11 26.96
CA THR A 95 2.71 -9.33 26.75
C THR A 95 2.51 -10.25 25.54
N GLN A 96 1.44 -11.05 25.56
CA GLN A 96 1.06 -11.89 24.43
C GLN A 96 0.80 -11.01 23.18
N SER A 97 1.09 -11.55 22.00
CA SER A 97 0.75 -10.91 20.72
C SER A 97 -0.73 -10.52 20.71
N GLU A 98 -1.02 -9.28 20.34
CA GLU A 98 -2.40 -8.82 20.21
C GLU A 98 -2.90 -9.14 18.81
N VAL A 99 -4.13 -9.64 18.72
CA VAL A 99 -4.80 -9.85 17.45
C VAL A 99 -5.62 -8.60 17.15
N MET A 100 -5.32 -7.95 16.04
CA MET A 100 -6.00 -6.73 15.58
C MET A 100 -6.77 -7.01 14.30
N ASP A 101 -7.94 -6.37 14.19
CA ASP A 101 -8.84 -6.44 13.04
C ASP A 101 -9.08 -5.05 12.45
N GLY A 102 -9.29 -4.97 11.13
CA GLY A 102 -9.89 -3.82 10.48
C GLY A 102 -9.03 -3.14 9.42
N SER A 103 -9.67 -2.27 8.67
CA SER A 103 -9.08 -1.53 7.55
C SER A 103 -7.95 -0.59 7.99
N SER A 104 -7.88 -0.25 9.28
CA SER A 104 -6.77 0.51 9.87
C SER A 104 -5.44 -0.27 9.80
N VAL A 105 -5.47 -1.57 10.10
CA VAL A 105 -4.31 -2.48 10.00
C VAL A 105 -3.92 -2.69 8.55
N ALA A 106 -4.90 -2.99 7.70
CA ALA A 106 -4.72 -3.12 6.26
C ALA A 106 -4.07 -1.85 5.64
N THR A 107 -4.48 -0.66 6.08
CA THR A 107 -3.90 0.62 5.66
C THR A 107 -2.43 0.75 6.06
N ALA A 108 -2.07 0.31 7.28
CA ALA A 108 -0.68 0.34 7.74
C ALA A 108 0.19 -0.60 6.90
N LEU A 109 -0.29 -1.80 6.58
CA LEU A 109 0.39 -2.74 5.69
C LEU A 109 0.55 -2.19 4.27
N ALA A 110 -0.47 -1.53 3.72
CA ALA A 110 -0.41 -0.91 2.40
C ALA A 110 0.66 0.19 2.33
N ALA A 111 0.73 1.05 3.36
CA ALA A 111 1.76 2.08 3.46
C ALA A 111 3.15 1.45 3.62
N GLY A 112 3.29 0.41 4.44
CA GLY A 112 4.53 -0.33 4.64
C GLY A 112 5.03 -1.02 3.36
N LEU A 113 4.15 -1.67 2.61
CA LEU A 113 4.48 -2.27 1.32
C LEU A 113 4.95 -1.20 0.33
N THR A 114 4.25 -0.06 0.26
CA THR A 114 4.65 1.04 -0.62
C THR A 114 6.05 1.57 -0.30
N ALA A 115 6.36 1.73 1.00
CA ALA A 115 7.69 2.10 1.46
C ALA A 115 8.74 1.05 1.07
N LEU A 116 8.43 -0.25 1.19
CA LEU A 116 9.31 -1.33 0.78
C LEU A 116 9.57 -1.33 -0.74
N ILE A 117 8.53 -1.11 -1.56
CA ILE A 117 8.68 -0.99 -3.02
C ILE A 117 9.61 0.17 -3.37
N LEU A 118 9.42 1.34 -2.75
CA LEU A 118 10.30 2.51 -2.93
C LEU A 118 11.76 2.16 -2.56
N TYR A 119 11.95 1.43 -1.47
CA TYR A 119 13.27 0.98 -1.02
C TYR A 119 13.94 0.01 -2.01
N CYS A 120 13.20 -0.96 -2.55
CA CYS A 120 13.72 -1.87 -3.59
C CYS A 120 14.27 -1.10 -4.80
N ILE A 121 13.61 -0.02 -5.20
CA ILE A 121 14.06 0.84 -6.31
C ILE A 121 15.28 1.67 -5.91
N GLN A 122 15.36 2.16 -4.67
CA GLN A 122 16.56 2.85 -4.18
C GLN A 122 17.79 1.93 -4.23
N VAL A 123 17.64 0.66 -3.82
CA VAL A 123 18.70 -0.35 -3.93
C VAL A 123 19.07 -0.60 -5.40
N ARG A 124 18.07 -0.69 -6.30
CA ARG A 124 18.31 -0.76 -7.76
C ARG A 124 19.12 0.42 -8.27
N ILE A 125 18.79 1.65 -7.87
CA ILE A 125 19.53 2.87 -8.25
C ILE A 125 20.96 2.83 -7.73
N PHE A 126 21.16 2.31 -6.52
CA PHE A 126 22.48 2.19 -5.89
C PHE A 126 23.39 1.23 -6.66
N LEU A 127 22.87 0.10 -7.13
CA LEU A 127 23.63 -0.91 -7.88
C LEU A 127 23.74 -0.63 -9.40
N ALA A 128 22.89 0.23 -9.95
CA ALA A 128 22.82 0.47 -11.39
C ALA A 128 24.07 1.21 -11.95
N LYS A 129 24.50 0.79 -13.14
CA LYS A 129 25.47 1.50 -13.99
C LYS A 129 24.83 2.75 -14.63
N ASP A 130 25.63 3.69 -15.11
CA ASP A 130 25.17 5.05 -15.46
C ASP A 130 23.92 5.12 -16.36
N SER A 131 23.85 4.33 -17.44
CA SER A 131 22.70 4.33 -18.35
C SER A 131 21.41 3.79 -17.72
N GLU A 132 21.50 2.78 -16.85
CA GLU A 132 20.35 2.18 -16.14
C GLU A 132 19.96 2.98 -14.90
N LYS A 133 20.91 3.70 -14.30
CA LYS A 133 20.70 4.53 -13.11
C LYS A 133 19.72 5.66 -13.39
N GLN A 134 19.81 6.29 -14.57
CA GLN A 134 18.87 7.34 -14.96
C GLN A 134 17.44 6.82 -15.11
N LYS A 135 17.25 5.68 -15.80
CA LYS A 135 15.94 5.02 -15.94
C LYS A 135 15.36 4.60 -14.58
N ALA A 136 16.19 4.13 -13.66
CA ALA A 136 15.74 3.75 -12.32
C ALA A 136 15.32 4.98 -11.48
N ARG A 137 16.03 6.11 -11.61
CA ARG A 137 15.66 7.39 -10.97
C ARG A 137 14.35 7.95 -11.49
N GLU A 138 14.11 7.87 -12.79
CA GLU A 138 12.85 8.29 -13.40
C GLU A 138 11.68 7.43 -12.93
N ALA A 139 11.86 6.10 -12.90
CA ALA A 139 10.86 5.20 -12.33
C ALA A 139 10.57 5.50 -10.86
N TYR A 140 11.61 5.77 -10.05
CA TYR A 140 11.45 6.18 -8.66
C TYR A 140 10.64 7.48 -8.51
N LYS A 141 10.90 8.48 -9.35
CA LYS A 141 10.14 9.74 -9.35
C LYS A 141 8.67 9.52 -9.71
N LYS A 142 8.40 8.71 -10.74
CA LYS A 142 7.03 8.35 -11.15
C LYS A 142 6.31 7.55 -10.06
N LEU A 143 6.98 6.59 -9.41
CA LEU A 143 6.38 5.77 -8.36
C LEU A 143 5.89 6.59 -7.17
N LYS A 144 6.61 7.67 -6.81
CA LYS A 144 6.17 8.59 -5.74
C LYS A 144 4.87 9.34 -6.06
N GLN A 145 4.35 9.22 -7.28
CA GLN A 145 3.05 9.76 -7.66
C GLN A 145 1.98 8.68 -7.52
N HIS A 146 0.74 9.09 -7.23
CA HIS A 146 -0.39 8.18 -7.07
C HIS A 146 -0.52 7.19 -8.23
N GLU A 147 -0.55 7.69 -9.48
CA GLU A 147 -0.66 6.86 -10.69
C GLU A 147 0.52 5.91 -10.88
N GLY A 148 1.73 6.32 -10.48
CA GLY A 148 2.91 5.45 -10.54
C GLY A 148 2.82 4.31 -9.52
N THR A 149 2.32 4.58 -8.32
CA THR A 149 2.05 3.54 -7.31
C THR A 149 0.95 2.59 -7.78
N VAL A 150 -0.13 3.09 -8.39
CA VAL A 150 -1.18 2.24 -9.02
C VAL A 150 -0.54 1.27 -10.02
N LYS A 151 0.30 1.77 -10.94
CA LYS A 151 0.99 0.93 -11.93
C LYS A 151 1.88 -0.14 -11.29
N ALA A 152 2.54 0.17 -10.19
CA ALA A 152 3.38 -0.80 -9.47
C ALA A 152 2.55 -1.84 -8.73
N PHE A 153 1.43 -1.44 -8.10
CA PHE A 153 0.49 -2.36 -7.49
C PHE A 153 -0.15 -3.27 -8.55
N ASP A 154 -0.52 -2.74 -9.71
CA ASP A 154 -1.04 -3.54 -10.83
C ASP A 154 0.00 -4.49 -11.42
N ALA A 155 1.30 -4.23 -11.21
CA ALA A 155 2.37 -5.18 -11.58
C ALA A 155 2.44 -6.36 -10.60
N VAL A 156 1.88 -6.21 -9.40
CA VAL A 156 1.58 -7.32 -8.48
C VAL A 156 0.26 -7.95 -8.93
N GLU A 157 0.26 -9.27 -9.12
CA GLU A 157 -0.95 -9.97 -9.56
C GLU A 157 -2.06 -9.86 -8.51
N THR A 158 -3.30 -9.68 -8.96
CA THR A 158 -4.48 -9.54 -8.09
C THR A 158 -5.45 -10.70 -8.25
N LYS A 159 -6.20 -11.03 -7.20
CA LYS A 159 -7.16 -12.16 -7.22
C LYS A 159 -8.50 -11.78 -7.85
N LYS A 160 -9.06 -12.66 -8.69
CA LYS A 160 -10.43 -12.51 -9.21
C LYS A 160 -11.46 -12.52 -8.07
N GLU A 161 -11.23 -13.37 -7.08
CA GLU A 161 -12.07 -13.56 -5.89
C GLU A 161 -12.14 -12.30 -5.01
N SER A 162 -11.16 -11.38 -5.17
CA SER A 162 -11.12 -10.08 -4.51
C SER A 162 -11.60 -8.93 -5.40
N ASN A 163 -12.24 -9.22 -6.53
CA ASN A 163 -12.52 -8.24 -7.59
C ASN A 163 -11.26 -7.47 -8.03
N HIS A 164 -10.12 -8.16 -8.11
CA HIS A 164 -8.82 -7.59 -8.45
C HIS A 164 -8.28 -6.54 -7.46
N LYS A 165 -8.70 -6.57 -6.18
CA LYS A 165 -8.27 -5.61 -5.15
C LYS A 165 -7.16 -6.12 -4.24
N PHE A 166 -7.05 -7.43 -4.02
CA PHE A 166 -6.06 -8.02 -3.13
C PHE A 166 -4.72 -8.29 -3.84
N LEU A 167 -3.62 -7.74 -3.31
CA LEU A 167 -2.28 -7.87 -3.90
C LEU A 167 -1.59 -9.17 -3.45
N LYS A 168 -1.25 -10.06 -4.40
CA LYS A 168 -0.51 -11.30 -4.13
C LYS A 168 1.00 -11.04 -4.06
N VAL A 169 1.45 -10.41 -2.98
CA VAL A 169 2.86 -10.01 -2.82
C VAL A 169 3.85 -11.18 -2.98
N TRP A 170 3.48 -12.39 -2.56
CA TRP A 170 4.34 -13.57 -2.72
C TRP A 170 4.68 -13.91 -4.18
N GLU A 171 3.83 -13.55 -5.15
CA GLU A 171 4.12 -13.77 -6.58
C GLU A 171 5.31 -12.93 -7.07
N VAL A 172 5.55 -11.80 -6.40
CA VAL A 172 6.65 -10.86 -6.71
C VAL A 172 7.87 -11.13 -5.83
N PHE A 173 7.66 -11.23 -4.51
CA PHE A 173 8.75 -11.32 -3.54
C PHE A 173 9.19 -12.76 -3.24
N GLY A 174 8.30 -13.76 -3.37
CA GLY A 174 8.53 -15.13 -2.91
C GLY A 174 9.75 -15.80 -3.55
N LYS A 175 9.88 -15.70 -4.88
CA LYS A 175 11.04 -16.26 -5.61
C LYS A 175 12.38 -15.69 -5.12
N SER A 176 12.42 -14.39 -4.81
CA SER A 176 13.63 -13.75 -4.29
C SER A 176 13.95 -14.18 -2.86
N VAL A 177 12.93 -14.46 -2.04
CA VAL A 177 13.12 -15.03 -0.70
C VAL A 177 13.68 -16.45 -0.79
N GLU A 178 13.13 -17.30 -1.66
CA GLU A 178 13.63 -18.67 -1.88
C GLU A 178 15.07 -18.69 -2.40
N GLN A 179 15.42 -17.77 -3.31
CA GLN A 179 16.78 -17.64 -3.85
C GLN A 179 17.79 -17.16 -2.79
N LYS A 180 17.34 -16.47 -1.74
CA LYS A 180 18.20 -15.97 -0.66
C LYS A 180 18.94 -17.10 0.05
N ASP A 181 18.29 -18.24 0.22
CA ASP A 181 18.84 -19.40 0.93
C ASP A 181 19.92 -20.15 0.12
N GLN A 182 19.97 -19.89 -1.19
CA GLN A 182 20.93 -20.49 -2.13
C GLN A 182 22.08 -19.54 -2.48
N LYS A 183 22.04 -18.28 -2.02
CA LYS A 183 22.97 -17.22 -2.40
C LYS A 183 23.77 -16.68 -1.20
N PRO A 184 25.06 -16.36 -1.38
CA PRO A 184 25.84 -15.65 -0.37
C PRO A 184 25.19 -14.31 0.00
N GLN A 185 25.38 -13.86 1.24
CA GLN A 185 24.82 -12.61 1.75
C GLN A 185 25.18 -11.39 0.88
N GLY A 186 26.36 -11.39 0.26
CA GLY A 186 26.80 -10.32 -0.65
C GLY A 186 25.91 -10.13 -1.89
N GLU A 187 25.11 -11.13 -2.27
CA GLU A 187 24.21 -11.07 -3.43
C GLU A 187 22.77 -10.66 -3.08
N TRP A 188 22.42 -10.51 -1.79
CA TRP A 188 21.05 -10.23 -1.39
C TRP A 188 20.56 -8.86 -1.87
N LEU A 189 21.45 -7.86 -1.96
CA LEU A 189 21.10 -6.55 -2.52
C LEU A 189 20.70 -6.65 -4.00
N GLN A 190 21.28 -7.58 -4.75
CA GLN A 190 20.90 -7.81 -6.14
C GLN A 190 19.47 -8.36 -6.23
N LEU A 191 19.11 -9.31 -5.36
CA LEU A 191 17.74 -9.84 -5.28
C LEU A 191 16.72 -8.73 -5.01
N VAL A 192 17.04 -7.80 -4.10
CA VAL A 192 16.20 -6.64 -3.79
C VAL A 192 16.07 -5.70 -4.99
N ALA A 193 17.16 -5.46 -5.72
CA ALA A 193 17.16 -4.64 -6.94
C ALA A 193 16.35 -5.29 -8.08
N ASP A 194 16.39 -6.62 -8.21
CA ASP A 194 15.63 -7.38 -9.20
C ASP A 194 14.13 -7.27 -8.94
N VAL A 195 13.71 -7.35 -7.67
CA VAL A 195 12.33 -7.05 -7.25
C VAL A 195 11.93 -5.63 -7.65
N GLY A 196 12.78 -4.64 -7.37
CA GLY A 196 12.56 -3.24 -7.79
C GLY A 196 12.42 -3.09 -9.31
N THR A 197 13.14 -3.88 -10.10
CA THR A 197 13.02 -3.90 -11.56
C THR A 197 11.66 -4.44 -11.99
N ARG A 198 11.23 -5.57 -11.41
CA ARG A 198 9.92 -6.20 -11.72
C ARG A 198 8.74 -5.28 -11.40
N LEU A 199 8.79 -4.59 -10.26
CA LEU A 199 7.76 -3.65 -9.84
C LEU A 199 7.66 -2.40 -10.73
N CYS A 200 8.71 -2.09 -11.49
CA CYS A 200 8.72 -0.94 -12.41
C CYS A 200 8.24 -1.29 -13.83
N VAL A 201 7.91 -2.55 -14.15
CA VAL A 201 7.64 -2.99 -15.53
C VAL A 201 6.50 -2.22 -16.21
N LYS A 202 5.51 -1.76 -15.43
CA LYS A 202 4.36 -0.97 -15.92
C LYS A 202 4.55 0.55 -15.81
N ILE A 203 5.68 1.02 -15.28
CA ILE A 203 5.96 2.46 -15.03
C ILE A 203 6.52 3.16 -16.28
N TYR A 204 7.20 2.40 -17.14
CA TYR A 204 7.84 2.89 -18.36
C TYR A 204 6.84 3.17 -19.47
#